data_AF-A0A4R7RL22-F1
#
_entry.id   AF-A0A4R7RL22-F1
#
_cell.length_a   1.000
_cell.length_b   1.000
_cell.length_c   1.000
_cell.angle_alpha   90.00
_cell.angle_beta   90.00
_cell.angle_gamma   90.00
#
_symmetry.space_group_name_H-M   'P 1'
#
loop_
_entity.id
_entity.type
_entity.pdbx_description
1 polymer ?
#
loop_
_entity_poly.entity_id
_entity_poly.type
_entity_poly.pdbx_seq_one_letter_code
_entity_poly.pdbx_strand_id
1 'polypeptide(L)'
;MIAWARITLSVIIMTLLTQCVSPMKTKHTPDPDVFFHSAQPPPGGTQKWNPLWWVGNADDPVPPHWYRPGQKMRSTLWQLRNPMHNFTFYVIGIHDKEFVRLGKQPGAVFRKGGGWNWAVIHHGWLRLPFVSYEGENIRWYALWREKGNFGLKLHRHRRE
;
A
#
# COMPACT_ATOMS: atom_id res chain seq x y z
N MET A 1 -24.54 -13.31 -20.41
CA MET A 1 -23.93 -12.36 -19.45
C MET A 1 -22.73 -12.92 -18.68
N ILE A 2 -22.70 -14.22 -18.33
CA ILE A 2 -21.63 -14.82 -17.50
C ILE A 2 -20.26 -14.94 -18.21
N ALA A 3 -20.25 -15.13 -19.54
CA ALA A 3 -19.02 -15.24 -20.31
C ALA A 3 -18.22 -13.91 -20.39
N TRP A 4 -18.92 -12.78 -20.52
CA TRP A 4 -18.30 -11.46 -20.58
C TRP A 4 -17.60 -11.09 -19.27
N ALA A 5 -18.20 -11.41 -18.12
CA ALA A 5 -17.60 -11.19 -16.80
C ALA A 5 -16.32 -12.00 -16.57
N ARG A 6 -16.24 -13.22 -17.12
CA ARG A 6 -15.03 -14.05 -17.05
C ARG A 6 -13.91 -13.50 -17.92
N ILE A 7 -14.24 -12.97 -19.10
CA ILE A 7 -13.26 -12.36 -20.00
C ILE A 7 -12.71 -11.06 -19.41
N THR A 8 -13.56 -10.19 -18.85
CA THR A 8 -13.08 -8.97 -18.17
C THR A 8 -12.23 -9.28 -16.94
N LEU A 9 -12.61 -10.28 -16.13
CA LEU A 9 -11.81 -10.69 -14.98
C LEU A 9 -10.43 -11.22 -15.41
N SER A 10 -10.36 -12.04 -16.46
CA SER A 10 -9.11 -12.55 -17.01
C SER A 10 -8.23 -11.46 -17.62
N VAL A 11 -8.82 -10.44 -18.26
CA VAL A 11 -8.09 -9.28 -18.78
C VAL A 11 -7.54 -8.42 -17.64
N ILE A 12 -8.33 -8.15 -16.59
CA ILE A 12 -7.88 -7.44 -15.38
C ILE A 12 -6.73 -8.19 -14.70
N ILE A 13 -6.85 -9.52 -14.56
CA ILE A 13 -5.77 -10.36 -14.03
C ILE A 13 -4.54 -10.25 -14.94
N MET A 14 -4.66 -10.45 -16.25
CA MET A 14 -3.55 -10.31 -17.20
C MET A 14 -2.89 -8.92 -17.21
N THR A 15 -3.65 -7.84 -16.97
CA THR A 15 -3.09 -6.48 -16.87
C THR A 15 -2.40 -6.21 -15.54
N LEU A 16 -2.83 -6.88 -14.46
CA LEU A 16 -2.07 -6.93 -13.21
C LEU A 16 -0.77 -7.74 -13.41
N LEU A 17 -0.77 -8.75 -14.29
CA LEU A 17 0.39 -9.60 -14.58
C LEU A 17 1.44 -8.95 -15.49
N THR A 18 1.08 -8.05 -16.40
CA THR A 18 2.05 -7.32 -17.24
C THR A 18 2.81 -6.20 -16.51
N GLN A 19 2.57 -6.03 -15.21
CA GLN A 19 3.31 -5.09 -14.35
C GLN A 19 4.76 -5.51 -14.07
N CYS A 20 5.30 -6.54 -14.74
CA CYS A 20 6.71 -6.94 -14.67
C CYS A 20 7.67 -6.01 -15.46
N VAL A 21 7.19 -4.94 -16.08
CA VAL A 21 8.05 -3.99 -16.80
C VAL A 21 8.36 -2.78 -15.92
N SER A 22 9.54 -2.78 -15.31
CA SER A 22 10.16 -1.65 -14.60
C SER A 22 10.58 -0.52 -15.59
N PRO A 23 11.07 0.62 -15.10
CA PRO A 23 10.32 1.85 -14.94
C PRO A 23 10.59 2.86 -16.07
N MET A 24 9.63 3.77 -16.25
CA MET A 24 9.83 4.99 -17.02
C MET A 24 10.66 5.96 -16.17
N LYS A 25 11.92 6.21 -16.55
CA LYS A 25 12.76 7.26 -15.95
C LYS A 25 12.17 8.63 -16.27
N THR A 26 11.29 9.15 -15.43
CA THR A 26 10.90 10.56 -15.46
C THR A 26 11.94 11.39 -14.73
N LYS A 27 12.62 12.31 -15.44
CA LYS A 27 13.44 13.35 -14.79
C LYS A 27 12.52 14.16 -13.87
N HIS A 28 12.79 14.13 -12.58
CA HIS A 28 11.97 14.81 -11.59
C HIS A 28 12.55 16.17 -11.25
N THR A 29 11.85 17.23 -11.62
CA THR A 29 11.99 18.55 -11.00
C THR A 29 11.15 18.53 -9.71
N PRO A 30 11.67 19.02 -8.57
CA PRO A 30 10.93 19.02 -7.31
C PRO A 30 9.79 20.04 -7.39
N ASP A 31 8.61 19.55 -7.75
CA ASP A 31 7.35 20.26 -7.63
C ASP A 31 6.72 19.90 -6.27
N PRO A 32 6.38 20.88 -5.40
CA PRO A 32 5.78 20.61 -4.09
C PRO A 32 4.47 19.83 -4.17
N ASP A 33 3.80 19.81 -5.32
CA ASP A 33 2.54 19.10 -5.55
C ASP A 33 2.74 17.66 -6.08
N VAL A 34 3.99 17.19 -6.15
CA VAL A 34 4.32 15.83 -6.58
C VAL A 34 5.11 15.10 -5.51
N PHE A 35 4.62 13.92 -5.14
CA PHE A 35 5.34 13.01 -4.26
C PHE A 35 5.89 11.83 -5.05
N PHE A 36 7.21 11.74 -5.17
CA PHE A 36 7.88 10.60 -5.79
C PHE A 36 8.17 9.50 -4.77
N HIS A 37 7.89 8.25 -5.15
CA HIS A 37 8.23 7.07 -4.37
C HIS A 37 9.12 6.15 -5.20
N SER A 38 10.34 5.89 -4.72
CA SER A 38 11.25 4.91 -5.32
C SER A 38 10.76 3.50 -5.06
N ALA A 39 11.05 2.55 -5.96
CA ALA A 39 10.76 1.15 -5.72
C ALA A 39 11.47 0.66 -4.45
N GLN A 40 10.74 -0.04 -3.58
CA GLN A 40 11.24 -0.67 -2.36
C GLN A 40 10.83 -2.15 -2.36
N PRO A 41 11.51 -3.01 -3.14
CA PRO A 41 11.22 -4.44 -3.13
C PRO A 41 11.64 -5.06 -1.79
N PRO A 42 10.92 -6.09 -1.30
CA PRO A 42 11.27 -6.74 -0.05
C PRO A 42 12.58 -7.55 -0.20
N PRO A 43 13.28 -7.85 0.91
CA PRO A 43 14.42 -8.75 0.92
C PRO A 43 14.05 -10.12 0.32
N GLY A 44 14.82 -10.57 -0.68
CA GLY A 44 14.54 -11.82 -1.41
C GLY A 44 13.48 -11.71 -2.52
N GLY A 45 12.98 -10.50 -2.79
CA GLY A 45 12.04 -10.24 -3.88
C GLY A 45 10.58 -10.61 -3.56
N THR A 46 9.66 -10.21 -4.45
CA THR A 46 8.23 -10.44 -4.24
C THR A 46 7.83 -11.85 -4.68
N GLN A 47 7.16 -12.61 -3.80
CA GLN A 47 6.59 -13.92 -4.13
C GLN A 47 5.08 -13.82 -4.36
N LYS A 48 4.67 -12.96 -5.31
CA LYS A 48 3.24 -12.65 -5.56
C LYS A 48 2.41 -13.90 -5.92
N TRP A 49 3.04 -14.95 -6.42
CA TRP A 49 2.40 -16.22 -6.79
C TRP A 49 2.16 -17.19 -5.64
N ASN A 50 2.72 -16.92 -4.45
CA ASN A 50 2.65 -17.79 -3.29
C ASN A 50 1.65 -17.23 -2.26
N PRO A 51 0.42 -17.75 -2.14
CA PRO A 51 -0.57 -17.24 -1.19
C PRO A 51 -0.12 -17.32 0.27
N LEU A 52 0.74 -18.30 0.62
CA LEU A 52 1.31 -18.37 1.98
C LEU A 52 2.24 -17.19 2.26
N TRP A 53 2.89 -16.64 1.23
CA TRP A 53 3.70 -15.44 1.39
C TRP A 53 2.84 -14.20 1.65
N TRP A 54 1.59 -14.15 1.15
CA TRP A 54 0.71 -12.98 1.25
C TRP A 54 0.36 -12.62 2.70
N VAL A 55 0.23 -13.64 3.55
CA VAL A 55 -0.12 -13.50 4.97
C VAL A 55 1.10 -13.22 5.87
N GLY A 56 2.29 -13.10 5.28
CA GLY A 56 3.52 -12.78 5.99
C GLY A 56 3.86 -11.29 5.98
N ASN A 57 5.03 -11.00 6.58
CA ASN A 57 5.68 -9.70 6.56
C ASN A 57 7.14 -9.85 6.13
N ALA A 58 7.43 -9.53 4.87
CA ALA A 58 8.75 -9.68 4.25
C ALA A 58 9.70 -8.53 4.62
N ASP A 59 9.17 -7.35 4.99
CA ASP A 59 9.98 -6.21 5.43
C ASP A 59 10.54 -6.42 6.83
N ASP A 60 9.85 -7.22 7.64
CA ASP A 60 10.20 -7.47 9.03
C ASP A 60 9.96 -8.95 9.40
N PRO A 61 10.73 -9.89 8.81
CA PRO A 61 10.46 -11.32 8.88
C PRO A 61 10.76 -11.93 10.26
N VAL A 62 11.70 -11.34 11.01
CA VAL A 62 12.22 -11.90 12.26
C VAL A 62 11.97 -10.92 13.41
N PRO A 63 11.38 -11.38 14.54
CA PRO A 63 11.20 -10.52 15.69
C PRO A 63 12.54 -10.04 16.26
N PRO A 64 12.69 -8.75 16.62
CA PRO A 64 13.87 -8.21 17.27
C PRO A 64 13.95 -8.68 18.72
N HIS A 65 15.15 -8.80 19.29
CA HIS A 65 15.40 -9.45 20.58
C HIS A 65 14.50 -8.96 21.74
N TRP A 66 14.16 -7.67 21.74
CA TRP A 66 13.31 -7.03 22.77
C TRP A 66 11.82 -7.40 22.66
N TYR A 67 11.36 -7.93 21.51
CA TYR A 67 9.95 -8.26 21.32
C TYR A 67 9.60 -9.54 22.08
N ARG A 68 8.90 -9.39 23.21
CA ARG A 68 8.33 -10.49 24.02
C ARG A 68 9.35 -11.61 24.31
N PRO A 69 10.46 -11.31 25.00
CA PRO A 69 11.50 -12.30 25.29
C PRO A 69 10.92 -13.48 26.08
N GLY A 70 11.39 -14.70 25.77
CA GLY A 70 10.96 -15.94 26.45
C GLY A 70 9.60 -16.52 26.03
N GLN A 71 8.82 -15.83 25.18
CA GLN A 71 7.53 -16.34 24.75
C GLN A 71 7.66 -17.39 23.64
N LYS A 72 7.07 -18.58 23.83
CA LYS A 72 7.14 -19.70 22.86
C LYS A 72 6.58 -19.36 21.48
N MET A 73 5.52 -18.57 21.40
CA MET A 73 4.87 -18.15 20.15
C MET A 73 5.33 -16.78 19.64
N ARG A 74 6.51 -16.31 20.06
CA ARG A 74 7.04 -14.98 19.74
C ARG A 74 7.04 -14.67 18.24
N SER A 75 7.52 -15.59 17.41
CA SER A 75 7.54 -15.40 15.95
C SER A 75 6.15 -15.31 15.34
N THR A 76 5.22 -16.17 15.77
CA THR A 76 3.83 -16.12 15.31
C THR A 76 3.17 -14.79 15.71
N LEU A 77 3.34 -14.36 16.97
CA LEU A 77 2.77 -13.11 17.47
C LEU A 77 3.38 -11.88 16.78
N TRP A 78 4.65 -11.94 16.38
CA TRP A 78 5.30 -10.92 15.58
C TRP A 78 4.65 -10.75 14.21
N GLN A 79 4.44 -11.88 13.51
CA GLN A 79 3.79 -11.88 12.20
C GLN A 79 2.33 -11.42 12.30
N LEU A 80 1.61 -11.82 13.36
CA LEU A 80 0.22 -11.42 13.61
C LEU A 80 0.01 -9.94 13.94
N ARG A 81 1.07 -9.16 14.19
CA ARG A 81 0.97 -7.69 14.29
C ARG A 81 0.52 -7.07 12.95
N ASN A 82 0.84 -7.72 11.84
CA ASN A 82 0.46 -7.28 10.50
C ASN A 82 0.27 -8.49 9.55
N PRO A 83 -0.78 -9.31 9.74
CA PRO A 83 -0.94 -10.64 9.14
C PRO A 83 -1.24 -10.64 7.63
N MET A 84 -1.15 -9.49 6.96
CA MET A 84 -1.37 -9.32 5.52
C MET A 84 -0.49 -8.19 4.97
N HIS A 85 0.67 -7.99 5.59
CA HIS A 85 1.60 -6.96 5.16
C HIS A 85 1.98 -7.15 3.69
N ASN A 86 2.43 -8.34 3.32
CA ASN A 86 2.85 -8.64 1.95
C ASN A 86 1.71 -8.48 0.95
N PHE A 87 0.51 -8.94 1.32
CA PHE A 87 -0.68 -8.77 0.48
C PHE A 87 -0.94 -7.29 0.16
N THR A 88 -1.00 -6.45 1.20
CA THR A 88 -1.37 -5.03 1.06
C THR A 88 -0.28 -4.16 0.45
N PHE A 89 1.00 -4.50 0.64
CA PHE A 89 2.14 -3.74 0.14
C PHE A 89 2.56 -4.16 -1.28
N TYR A 90 2.51 -5.45 -1.59
CA TYR A 90 3.13 -6.00 -2.80
C TYR A 90 2.19 -6.75 -3.74
N VAL A 91 1.12 -7.38 -3.22
CA VAL A 91 0.20 -8.15 -4.08
C VAL A 91 -0.82 -7.22 -4.72
N ILE A 92 -1.57 -6.49 -3.90
CA ILE A 92 -2.49 -5.44 -4.37
C ILE A 92 -1.86 -4.05 -4.29
N GLY A 93 -0.80 -3.90 -3.50
CA GLY A 93 0.02 -2.70 -3.46
C GLY A 93 1.09 -2.69 -4.54
N ILE A 94 1.73 -1.53 -4.70
CA ILE A 94 2.81 -1.30 -5.67
C ILE A 94 4.08 -0.76 -5.00
N HIS A 95 4.32 -1.14 -3.74
CA HIS A 95 5.48 -0.66 -2.96
C HIS A 95 6.83 -1.05 -3.60
N ASP A 96 6.84 -2.17 -4.35
CA ASP A 96 7.96 -2.67 -5.13
C ASP A 96 8.19 -1.93 -6.46
N LYS A 97 7.45 -0.84 -6.73
CA LYS A 97 7.51 -0.10 -8.00
C LYS A 97 7.79 1.38 -7.78
N GLU A 98 8.39 2.01 -8.78
CA GLU A 98 8.51 3.47 -8.82
C GLU A 98 7.19 4.10 -9.26
N PHE A 99 6.75 5.15 -8.56
CA PHE A 99 5.55 5.87 -8.96
C PHE A 99 5.59 7.33 -8.49
N VAL A 100 4.74 8.14 -9.10
CA VAL A 100 4.46 9.50 -8.63
C VAL A 100 3.06 9.56 -8.06
N ARG A 101 2.86 10.36 -7.01
CA ARG A 101 1.57 10.58 -6.38
C ARG A 101 1.25 12.07 -6.47
N LEU A 102 0.06 12.37 -6.98
CA LEU A 102 -0.42 13.72 -7.26
C LEU A 102 -1.70 13.97 -6.47
N GLY A 103 -1.92 15.20 -6.02
CA GLY A 103 -3.16 15.58 -5.36
C GLY A 103 -2.96 16.71 -4.35
N LYS A 104 -3.87 16.79 -3.37
CA LYS A 104 -3.93 17.94 -2.46
C LYS A 104 -2.76 17.98 -1.46
N GLN A 105 -2.45 16.86 -0.81
CA GLN A 105 -1.24 16.68 0.01
C GLN A 105 -0.69 15.27 -0.23
N PRO A 106 0.00 15.04 -1.37
CA PRO A 106 0.36 13.72 -1.84
C PRO A 106 1.51 13.07 -1.05
N GLY A 107 2.24 13.82 -0.24
CA GLY A 107 3.22 13.26 0.71
C GLY A 107 2.63 12.87 2.07
N ALA A 108 1.34 13.12 2.29
CA ALA A 108 0.69 12.87 3.59
C ALA A 108 -0.47 11.88 3.46
N VAL A 109 -0.74 11.17 4.57
CA VAL A 109 -1.99 10.41 4.73
C VAL A 109 -3.12 11.41 4.97
N PHE A 110 -3.01 12.21 6.03
CA PHE A 110 -4.02 13.20 6.41
C PHE A 110 -3.55 14.62 6.15
N ARG A 111 -4.51 15.51 5.91
CA ARG A 111 -4.24 16.91 5.65
C ARG A 111 -3.78 17.63 6.92
N LYS A 112 -2.70 18.41 6.85
CA LYS A 112 -2.33 19.34 7.93
C LYS A 112 -3.47 20.33 8.19
N GLY A 113 -3.95 20.40 9.42
CA GLY A 113 -5.12 21.24 9.80
C GLY A 113 -6.48 20.59 9.58
N GLY A 114 -6.53 19.29 9.24
CA GLY A 114 -7.77 18.53 9.11
C GLY A 114 -8.52 18.72 7.78
N GLY A 115 -9.69 18.08 7.72
CA GLY A 115 -10.56 17.97 6.56
C GLY A 115 -10.14 16.89 5.57
N TRP A 116 -10.59 17.06 4.32
CA TRP A 116 -10.35 16.11 3.24
C TRP A 116 -8.93 16.22 2.66
N ASN A 117 -8.30 15.06 2.48
CA ASN A 117 -7.14 14.86 1.63
C ASN A 117 -7.46 13.81 0.55
N TRP A 118 -6.94 14.01 -0.65
CA TRP A 118 -7.03 13.05 -1.73
C TRP A 118 -5.73 13.07 -2.53
N ALA A 119 -5.42 11.93 -3.13
CA ALA A 119 -4.31 11.79 -4.04
C ALA A 119 -4.56 10.63 -5.01
N VAL A 120 -3.82 10.61 -6.11
CA VAL A 120 -3.81 9.50 -7.07
C VAL A 120 -2.37 9.13 -7.34
N ILE A 121 -2.08 7.84 -7.26
CA ILE A 121 -0.79 7.29 -7.70
C ILE A 121 -0.84 7.04 -9.21
N HIS A 122 0.20 7.48 -9.90
CA HIS A 122 0.43 7.28 -11.31
C HIS A 122 1.64 6.36 -11.49
N HIS A 123 1.39 5.17 -12.04
CA HIS A 123 2.41 4.22 -12.45
C HIS A 123 2.09 3.73 -13.87
N GLY A 124 2.76 4.30 -14.87
CA GLY A 124 2.39 4.07 -16.28
C GLY A 124 0.93 4.47 -16.54
N TRP A 125 0.12 3.50 -16.97
CA TRP A 125 -1.33 3.67 -17.19
C TRP A 125 -2.17 3.50 -15.92
N LEU A 126 -1.62 2.91 -14.86
CA LEU A 126 -2.33 2.61 -13.64
C LEU A 126 -2.61 3.90 -12.84
N ARG A 127 -3.85 4.05 -12.38
CA ARG A 127 -4.29 5.15 -11.52
C ARG A 127 -4.90 4.56 -10.25
N LEU A 128 -4.21 4.75 -9.12
CA LEU A 128 -4.64 4.21 -7.84
C LEU A 128 -5.08 5.37 -6.93
N PRO A 129 -6.38 5.53 -6.68
CA PRO A 129 -6.88 6.64 -5.88
C PRO A 129 -6.61 6.44 -4.39
N PHE A 130 -6.64 7.55 -3.68
CA PHE A 130 -6.58 7.67 -2.23
C PHE A 130 -7.51 8.76 -1.76
N VAL A 131 -8.18 8.50 -0.64
CA VAL A 131 -8.97 9.52 0.06
C VAL A 131 -8.84 9.33 1.56
N SER A 132 -8.80 10.44 2.28
CA SER A 132 -8.92 10.46 3.72
C SER A 132 -9.65 11.71 4.20
N TYR A 133 -10.16 11.61 5.42
CA TYR A 133 -10.79 12.69 6.13
C TYR A 133 -10.35 12.68 7.59
N GLU A 134 -10.07 13.87 8.11
CA GLU A 134 -9.81 14.10 9.53
C GLU A 134 -10.72 15.23 10.03
N GLY A 135 -11.70 14.88 10.86
CA GLY A 135 -12.54 15.84 11.58
C GLY A 135 -12.42 15.65 13.08
N GLU A 136 -13.18 16.43 13.84
CA GLU A 136 -13.10 16.43 15.31
C GLU A 136 -13.40 15.07 15.95
N ASN A 137 -14.38 14.34 15.39
CA ASN A 137 -14.89 13.10 16.00
C ASN A 137 -14.53 11.84 15.22
N ILE A 138 -14.03 11.98 13.99
CA ILE A 138 -13.80 10.86 13.07
C ILE A 138 -12.59 11.11 12.20
N ARG A 139 -11.78 10.07 12.03
CA ARG A 139 -10.60 10.07 11.18
C ARG A 139 -10.56 8.77 10.40
N TRP A 140 -10.53 8.86 9.08
CA TRP A 140 -10.53 7.67 8.24
C TRP A 140 -9.75 7.86 6.95
N TYR A 141 -9.26 6.75 6.40
CA TYR A 141 -8.71 6.71 5.05
C TYR A 141 -9.12 5.41 4.35
N ALA A 142 -9.06 5.45 3.02
CA ALA A 142 -9.25 4.28 2.18
C ALA A 142 -8.29 4.31 0.97
N LEU A 143 -8.03 3.12 0.42
CA LEU A 143 -7.32 2.87 -0.84
C LEU A 143 -5.78 3.05 -0.75
N TRP A 144 -5.11 3.46 -1.83
CA TRP A 144 -3.64 3.37 -1.95
C TRP A 144 -2.89 4.55 -1.34
N ARG A 145 -2.12 4.27 -0.30
CA ARG A 145 -1.40 5.25 0.50
C ARG A 145 -0.11 5.77 -0.15
N GLU A 146 0.58 6.68 0.53
CA GLU A 146 1.84 7.30 0.11
C GLU A 146 2.93 6.29 -0.26
N LYS A 147 2.98 5.14 0.42
CA LYS A 147 3.93 4.06 0.11
C LYS A 147 3.46 3.11 -0.98
N GLY A 148 2.30 3.35 -1.58
CA GLY A 148 1.72 2.44 -2.59
C GLY A 148 1.06 1.21 -2.00
N ASN A 149 0.93 1.12 -0.66
CA ASN A 149 0.20 0.05 0.00
C ASN A 149 -1.30 0.36 0.07
N PHE A 150 -2.13 -0.66 -0.10
CA PHE A 150 -3.58 -0.54 0.07
C PHE A 150 -3.95 -0.55 1.56
N GLY A 151 -4.93 0.25 1.97
CA GLY A 151 -5.48 0.14 3.31
C GLY A 151 -6.81 0.85 3.51
N LEU A 152 -7.52 0.42 4.53
CA LEU A 152 -8.74 1.06 5.01
C LEU A 152 -8.63 1.16 6.53
N LYS A 153 -8.90 2.34 7.09
CA LYS A 153 -8.89 2.55 8.54
C LYS A 153 -9.95 3.57 8.90
N LEU A 154 -10.68 3.28 9.96
CA LEU A 154 -11.64 4.18 10.58
C LEU A 154 -11.29 4.29 12.07
N HIS A 155 -11.20 5.51 12.56
CA HIS A 155 -11.01 5.83 13.95
C HIS A 155 -12.08 6.83 14.37
N ARG A 156 -12.72 6.58 15.51
CA ARG A 156 -13.67 7.49 16.13
C ARG A 156 -13.00 8.06 17.37
N HIS A 157 -12.86 9.38 17.42
CA HIS A 157 -12.42 10.05 18.63
C HIS A 157 -13.60 10.03 19.62
N ARG A 158 -13.37 9.48 20.83
CA ARG A 158 -14.29 9.64 21.94
C ARG A 158 -13.87 10.94 22.64
N ARG A 159 -14.77 11.92 22.71
CA ARG A 159 -14.61 13.03 23.66
C ARG A 159 -14.82 12.42 25.06
N GLU A 160 -13.80 12.51 25.90
CA GLU A 160 -13.93 12.26 27.35
C GLU A 160 -14.73 13.38 28.00
#